data_AF-A0A356KPS3-F1
#
_entry.id   AF-A0A356KPS3-F1
#
_cell.length_a   1.000
_cell.length_b   1.000
_cell.length_c   1.000
_cell.angle_alpha   90.00
_cell.angle_beta   90.00
_cell.angle_gamma   90.00
#
_symmetry.space_group_name_H-M   'P 1'
#
loop_
_entity.id
_entity.type
_entity.pdbx_description
1 polymer ?
#
loop_
_entity_poly.entity_id
_entity_poly.type
_entity_poly.pdbx_seq_one_letter_code
_entity_poly.pdbx_strand_id
1 'polypeptide(L)'
;MNRTLIALLLLVPLLTGCLDLEDQWVLNPDGSGKLIRQATFAPMDKSPEAWAKEALGKASGFEAWSNFESEMLKDGRLRITATGYFKDVNAVNCGLGPVPRMAEAGKQRIVTFEEDEKTFRGMPGKRGGEDEESEFDEAMAKAMLKMVRGMLSMLEEAKISSTLQLPGQVTKKNNLREQEGKLHLKVEFKKVLSALDERLKDPAALKASKGQLDFGSMSEKIFGAAGLPSATVEVGAPCFDYAAESKTAKADWEPLRKKIEAAKTSRGLTGEGEEGPRLETSGKPALRGVEVGSFHFLHSGDGLPMRDMGVVTQGSGFVPQARLHVIASLSRQVLEVKNLSVSEALSSEGKDLRWAEAKHEGELLSDLPGSLRLNFGLAMPPKGFGGVARLKASFEVVTSTKTVDEPLGFTSLAKDAAGTKHSAKIKSLNEAGSSRHMQLELLGVPEAEIKGIKLVKKDGSEVELQVMSKNVWGDKQRASLFISLEEAPEGDLVLVRNAGLETTTVELELGPIDAYGRAQK
;
A
#
# COMPACT_ATOMS: atom_id res chain seq x y z
N MET A 1 41.99 43.55 1.15
CA MET A 1 40.71 44.24 1.42
C MET A 1 39.77 44.00 0.24
N ASN A 2 38.55 43.49 0.32
CA ASN A 2 37.77 42.86 1.39
C ASN A 2 36.60 42.11 0.72
N ARG A 3 36.45 40.82 1.05
CA ARG A 3 35.19 40.10 1.34
C ARG A 3 33.98 40.23 0.39
N THR A 4 33.92 39.43 -0.68
CA THR A 4 32.64 38.98 -1.30
C THR A 4 32.82 37.85 -2.33
N LEU A 5 33.38 36.70 -1.93
CA LEU A 5 33.47 35.55 -2.86
C LEU A 5 33.55 34.20 -2.12
N ILE A 6 32.57 33.93 -1.26
CA ILE A 6 32.30 32.61 -0.66
C ILE A 6 30.77 32.50 -0.51
N ALA A 7 30.05 32.02 -1.53
CA ALA A 7 28.60 31.76 -1.40
C ALA A 7 27.95 30.88 -2.49
N LEU A 8 28.69 30.06 -3.25
CA LEU A 8 28.06 29.29 -4.35
C LEU A 8 28.58 27.84 -4.51
N LEU A 9 28.86 27.17 -3.39
CA LEU A 9 29.30 25.77 -3.39
C LEU A 9 28.80 25.00 -2.15
N LEU A 10 27.58 25.32 -1.71
CA LEU A 10 26.91 24.71 -0.55
C LEU A 10 25.40 24.64 -0.81
N LEU A 11 24.96 23.70 -1.67
CA LEU A 11 23.56 23.25 -1.67
C LEU A 11 23.37 21.86 -2.29
N VAL A 12 24.31 20.95 -2.02
CA VAL A 12 24.11 19.50 -2.17
C VAL A 12 24.70 18.84 -0.92
N PRO A 13 23.93 18.85 0.18
CA PRO A 13 23.52 17.56 0.75
C PRO A 13 22.13 17.66 1.40
N LEU A 14 21.07 17.28 0.68
CA LEU A 14 19.72 17.17 1.27
C LEU A 14 19.09 15.77 1.10
N LEU A 15 19.87 14.79 0.66
CA LEU A 15 19.35 13.45 0.31
C LEU A 15 19.84 12.30 1.21
N THR A 16 20.51 12.56 2.34
CA THR A 16 21.01 11.47 3.19
C THR A 16 20.30 11.30 4.54
N GLY A 17 19.24 12.06 4.85
CA GLY A 17 18.48 11.92 6.09
C GLY A 17 17.05 11.44 5.89
N CYS A 18 16.84 10.32 5.19
CA CYS A 18 15.51 9.95 4.67
C CYS A 18 14.45 9.59 5.73
N LEU A 19 14.85 9.09 6.91
CA LEU A 19 13.90 8.66 7.95
C LEU A 19 14.54 8.63 9.35
N ASP A 20 14.02 9.42 10.28
CA ASP A 20 14.25 9.25 11.72
C ASP A 20 12.91 8.86 12.38
N LEU A 21 12.82 7.68 12.99
CA LEU A 21 11.62 7.18 13.66
C LEU A 21 11.95 6.83 15.11
N GLU A 22 11.24 7.47 16.04
CA GLU A 22 11.32 7.21 17.47
C GLU A 22 9.94 6.82 17.97
N ASP A 23 9.80 5.58 18.41
CA ASP A 23 8.56 5.06 18.98
C ASP A 23 8.73 4.82 20.48
N GLN A 24 7.75 5.24 21.27
CA GLN A 24 7.64 4.86 22.67
C GLN A 24 6.35 4.05 22.87
N TRP A 25 6.51 2.78 23.20
CA TRP A 25 5.44 1.85 23.52
C TRP A 25 5.25 1.79 25.04
N VAL A 26 4.02 2.02 25.50
CA VAL A 26 3.63 1.82 26.89
C VAL A 26 2.55 0.75 26.92
N LEU A 27 2.86 -0.41 27.51
CA LEU A 27 1.99 -1.58 27.53
C LEU A 27 1.43 -1.85 28.92
N ASN A 28 0.15 -2.22 28.98
CA ASN A 28 -0.51 -2.74 30.16
C ASN A 28 -0.50 -4.29 30.16
N PRO A 29 -0.74 -4.93 31.32
CA PRO A 29 -0.65 -6.39 31.43
C PRO A 29 -1.64 -7.17 30.55
N ASP A 30 -2.73 -6.51 30.15
CA ASP A 30 -3.82 -7.04 29.33
C ASP A 30 -3.57 -6.88 27.81
N GLY A 31 -2.47 -6.23 27.41
CA GLY A 31 -2.13 -5.99 26.02
C GLY A 31 -2.66 -4.67 25.47
N SER A 32 -3.45 -3.94 26.26
CA SER A 32 -3.80 -2.56 25.96
C SER A 32 -2.58 -1.65 26.11
N GLY A 33 -2.60 -0.50 25.47
CA GLY A 33 -1.46 0.39 25.52
C GLY A 33 -1.60 1.64 24.70
N LYS A 34 -0.48 2.37 24.63
CA LYS A 34 -0.32 3.52 23.75
C LYS A 34 1.05 3.52 23.07
N LEU A 35 1.06 4.00 21.84
CA LEU A 35 2.24 4.30 21.04
C LEU A 35 2.38 5.81 20.97
N ILE A 36 3.49 6.36 21.44
CA ILE A 36 3.88 7.74 21.18
C ILE A 36 4.93 7.70 20.08
N ARG A 37 4.59 8.21 18.91
CA ARG A 37 5.43 8.17 17.72
C ARG A 37 5.91 9.55 17.36
N GLN A 38 7.20 9.68 17.14
CA GLN A 38 7.83 10.82 16.50
C GLN A 38 8.54 10.34 15.23
N ALA A 39 8.20 10.93 14.09
CA ALA A 39 8.76 10.55 12.81
C ALA A 39 9.18 11.77 12.02
N THR A 40 10.39 11.74 11.47
CA THR A 40 10.93 12.78 10.59
C THR A 40 11.22 12.19 9.23
N PHE A 41 10.63 12.77 8.20
CA PHE A 41 10.73 12.31 6.81
C PHE A 41 11.42 13.35 5.94
N ALA A 42 12.02 12.88 4.84
CA ALA A 42 12.43 13.75 3.74
C ALA A 42 11.27 14.65 3.26
N PRO A 43 11.57 15.79 2.61
CA PRO A 43 10.55 16.65 2.03
C PRO A 43 9.65 15.85 1.07
N MET A 44 8.33 16.12 1.14
CA MET A 44 7.32 15.41 0.35
C MET A 44 6.48 16.42 -0.43
N ASP A 45 5.92 16.00 -1.57
CA ASP A 45 5.04 16.84 -2.40
C ASP A 45 3.68 17.15 -1.73
N LYS A 46 3.39 16.50 -0.60
CA LYS A 46 2.17 16.66 0.18
C LYS A 46 2.41 17.62 1.34
N SER A 47 1.37 18.37 1.72
CA SER A 47 1.43 19.15 2.96
C SER A 47 1.66 18.22 4.17
N PRO A 48 2.32 18.71 5.24
CA PRO A 48 2.54 17.99 6.49
C PRO A 48 1.28 17.28 7.00
N GLU A 49 0.18 18.05 7.03
CA GLU A 49 -1.11 17.58 7.49
C GLU A 49 -1.67 16.48 6.58
N ALA A 50 -1.61 16.65 5.26
CA ALA A 50 -2.15 15.66 4.33
C ALA A 50 -1.42 14.31 4.40
N TRP A 51 -0.09 14.34 4.52
CA TRP A 51 0.69 13.11 4.67
C TRP A 51 0.38 12.41 5.98
N ALA A 52 0.33 13.16 7.07
CA ALA A 52 0.09 12.59 8.38
C ALA A 52 -1.31 11.97 8.50
N LYS A 53 -2.32 12.63 7.93
CA LYS A 53 -3.68 12.07 7.80
C LYS A 53 -3.70 10.75 7.04
N GLU A 54 -2.91 10.64 5.97
CA GLU A 54 -2.75 9.39 5.21
C GLU A 54 -2.05 8.31 6.03
N ALA A 55 -0.96 8.65 6.72
CA ALA A 55 -0.20 7.72 7.55
C ALA A 55 -1.06 7.16 8.70
N LEU A 56 -1.79 8.02 9.40
CA LEU A 56 -2.75 7.61 10.43
C LEU A 56 -3.90 6.77 9.85
N GLY A 57 -4.34 7.10 8.64
CA GLY A 57 -5.41 6.37 7.95
C GLY A 57 -5.01 4.97 7.46
N LYS A 58 -3.71 4.68 7.33
CA LYS A 58 -3.18 3.34 7.00
C LYS A 58 -2.87 2.51 8.24
N ALA A 59 -2.71 3.14 9.40
CA ALA A 59 -2.52 2.44 10.66
C ALA A 59 -3.81 1.74 11.08
N SER A 60 -3.68 0.53 11.65
CA SER A 60 -4.80 -0.29 12.12
C SER A 60 -4.51 -0.86 13.51
N GLY A 61 -5.57 -1.30 14.21
CA GLY A 61 -5.49 -1.76 15.61
C GLY A 61 -5.55 -0.64 16.65
N PHE A 62 -5.67 0.63 16.23
CA PHE A 62 -5.83 1.78 17.12
C PHE A 62 -7.30 2.15 17.30
N GLU A 63 -7.71 2.43 18.54
CA GLU A 63 -9.06 2.94 18.84
C GLU A 63 -9.17 4.44 18.67
N ALA A 64 -8.09 5.19 18.94
CA ALA A 64 -8.04 6.64 18.84
C ALA A 64 -6.61 7.15 18.73
N TRP A 65 -6.48 8.36 18.20
CA TRP A 65 -5.23 9.12 18.17
C TRP A 65 -5.40 10.45 18.89
N SER A 66 -4.36 10.90 19.59
CA SER A 66 -4.28 12.22 20.22
C SER A 66 -2.88 12.82 20.04
N ASN A 67 -2.67 14.04 20.56
CA ASN A 67 -1.40 14.76 20.53
C ASN A 67 -0.78 14.81 19.12
N PHE A 68 -1.63 15.11 18.14
CA PHE A 68 -1.24 15.13 16.75
C PHE A 68 -0.60 16.49 16.39
N GLU A 69 0.68 16.46 16.06
CA GLU A 69 1.44 17.64 15.65
C GLU A 69 2.20 17.34 14.36
N SER A 70 2.27 18.33 13.47
CA SER A 70 3.06 18.25 12.25
C SER A 70 3.73 19.59 11.97
N GLU A 71 5.02 19.59 11.68
CA GLU A 71 5.78 20.79 11.34
C GLU A 71 6.79 20.53 10.23
N MET A 72 7.07 21.55 9.42
CA MET A 72 8.24 21.55 8.55
C MET A 72 9.43 22.08 9.33
N LEU A 73 10.47 21.26 9.42
CA LEU A 73 11.76 21.63 9.99
C LEU A 73 12.49 22.64 9.09
N LYS A 74 13.46 23.35 9.67
CA LYS A 74 14.25 24.37 8.96
C LYS A 74 15.02 23.82 7.76
N ASP A 75 15.31 22.53 7.76
CA ASP A 75 15.99 21.80 6.68
C ASP A 75 15.02 21.26 5.61
N GLY A 76 13.72 21.60 5.71
CA GLY A 76 12.68 21.18 4.78
C GLY A 76 12.07 19.81 5.06
N ARG A 77 12.57 19.09 6.08
CA ARG A 77 12.00 17.79 6.48
C ARG A 77 10.69 17.95 7.23
N LEU A 78 9.84 16.94 7.14
CA LEU A 78 8.55 16.89 7.83
C LEU A 78 8.71 16.13 9.15
N ARG A 79 8.46 16.78 10.28
CA ARG A 79 8.36 16.13 11.60
C ARG A 79 6.90 15.96 11.99
N ILE A 80 6.54 14.77 12.44
CA ILE A 80 5.21 14.42 12.92
C ILE A 80 5.31 13.75 14.28
N THR A 81 4.42 14.14 15.19
CA THR A 81 4.22 13.50 16.48
C THR A 81 2.76 13.07 16.61
N ALA A 82 2.52 11.87 17.12
CA ALA A 82 1.17 11.38 17.39
C ALA A 82 1.17 10.35 18.52
N THR A 83 0.08 10.29 19.29
CA THR A 83 -0.15 9.24 20.29
C THR A 83 -1.33 8.37 19.88
N GLY A 84 -1.09 7.08 19.61
CA GLY A 84 -2.13 6.11 19.24
C GLY A 84 -2.46 5.18 20.40
N TYR A 85 -3.74 5.01 20.73
CA TYR A 85 -4.22 4.12 21.79
C TYR A 85 -4.81 2.84 21.20
N PHE A 86 -4.51 1.68 21.78
CA PHE A 86 -4.95 0.38 21.29
C PHE A 86 -5.38 -0.55 22.43
N LYS A 87 -6.36 -1.42 22.15
CA LYS A 87 -6.85 -2.43 23.10
C LYS A 87 -5.99 -3.68 23.13
N ASP A 88 -5.37 -4.00 22.00
CA ASP A 88 -4.56 -5.20 21.84
C ASP A 88 -3.36 -4.87 20.94
N VAL A 89 -2.17 -4.93 21.51
CA VAL A 89 -0.90 -4.70 20.80
C VAL A 89 -0.68 -5.67 19.63
N ASN A 90 -1.28 -6.86 19.67
CA ASN A 90 -1.15 -7.85 18.60
C ASN A 90 -2.02 -7.50 17.38
N ALA A 91 -3.04 -6.66 17.55
CA ALA A 91 -3.84 -6.12 16.46
C ALA A 91 -3.23 -4.87 15.80
N VAL A 92 -2.19 -4.29 16.40
CA VAL A 92 -1.57 -3.04 15.93
C VAL A 92 -0.72 -3.26 14.69
N ASN A 93 -0.97 -2.46 13.67
CA ASN A 93 -0.09 -2.24 12.54
C ASN A 93 0.04 -0.73 12.30
N CYS A 94 1.25 -0.21 12.39
CA CYS A 94 1.56 1.20 12.23
C CYS A 94 2.45 1.47 11.00
N GLY A 95 2.49 0.55 10.04
CA GLY A 95 3.30 0.62 8.82
C GLY A 95 4.78 0.41 9.09
N LEU A 96 5.52 1.52 9.26
CA LEU A 96 6.97 1.49 9.44
C LEU A 96 7.37 1.28 10.90
N GLY A 97 8.48 0.56 11.10
CA GLY A 97 9.10 0.30 12.42
C GLY A 97 8.74 -1.06 13.01
N PRO A 98 9.54 -1.55 13.98
CA PRO A 98 9.28 -2.79 14.67
C PRO A 98 8.10 -2.63 15.63
N VAL A 99 7.18 -3.59 15.65
CA VAL A 99 5.98 -3.57 16.51
C VAL A 99 6.12 -4.65 17.58
N PRO A 100 5.97 -4.33 18.88
CA PRO A 100 5.98 -5.34 19.92
C PRO A 100 4.73 -6.21 19.81
N ARG A 101 4.90 -7.52 20.00
CA ARG A 101 3.86 -8.51 20.19
C ARG A 101 3.94 -9.02 21.62
N MET A 102 2.80 -9.32 22.21
CA MET A 102 2.74 -9.81 23.58
C MET A 102 2.01 -11.14 23.66
N ALA A 103 2.67 -12.12 24.27
CA ALA A 103 2.13 -13.44 24.55
C ALA A 103 2.07 -13.69 26.06
N GLU A 104 1.07 -14.46 26.50
CA GLU A 104 0.97 -14.92 27.88
C GLU A 104 1.84 -16.15 28.13
N ALA A 105 2.56 -16.17 29.26
CA ALA A 105 3.38 -17.28 29.70
C ALA A 105 3.17 -17.52 31.21
N GLY A 106 2.00 -18.04 31.58
CA GLY A 106 1.61 -18.22 32.99
C GLY A 106 1.52 -16.88 33.73
N LYS A 107 2.33 -16.70 34.77
CA LYS A 107 2.41 -15.44 35.56
C LYS A 107 3.30 -14.37 34.91
N GLN A 108 3.79 -14.63 33.71
CA GLN A 108 4.67 -13.73 32.97
C GLN A 108 4.04 -13.35 31.63
N ARG A 109 4.56 -12.27 31.05
CA ARG A 109 4.34 -11.86 29.67
C ARG A 109 5.65 -11.97 28.91
N ILE A 110 5.57 -12.42 27.67
CA ILE A 110 6.69 -12.39 26.74
C ILE A 110 6.37 -11.32 25.72
N VAL A 111 7.23 -10.32 25.62
CA VAL A 111 7.13 -9.26 24.62
C VAL A 111 8.24 -9.45 23.60
N THR A 112 7.89 -9.60 22.34
CA THR A 112 8.84 -9.83 21.24
C THR A 112 8.61 -8.77 20.16
N PHE A 113 9.68 -8.17 19.63
CA PHE A 113 9.57 -7.37 18.42
C PHE A 113 9.62 -8.30 17.23
N GLU A 114 8.47 -8.50 16.60
CA GLU A 114 8.35 -9.26 15.37
C GLU A 114 8.35 -8.32 14.17
N GLU A 115 8.81 -8.83 13.03
CA GLU A 115 8.46 -8.22 11.77
C GLU A 115 6.96 -8.38 11.57
N ASP A 116 6.25 -7.28 11.34
CA ASP A 116 4.92 -7.40 10.79
C ASP A 116 5.06 -7.97 9.38
N GLU A 117 4.72 -9.26 9.24
CA GLU A 117 4.76 -9.97 7.98
C GLU A 117 4.04 -9.20 6.86
N LYS A 118 3.03 -8.37 7.19
CA LYS A 118 2.27 -7.57 6.25
C LYS A 118 3.08 -6.42 5.65
N THR A 119 4.02 -5.83 6.39
CA THR A 119 4.82 -4.70 5.91
C THR A 119 5.78 -5.11 4.78
N PHE A 120 6.22 -6.37 4.78
CA PHE A 120 7.12 -6.93 3.75
C PHE A 120 6.44 -7.91 2.78
N ARG A 121 5.18 -8.32 3.01
CA ARG A 121 4.39 -9.21 2.12
C ARG A 121 4.21 -8.67 0.70
N GLY A 122 4.34 -7.35 0.49
CA GLY A 122 4.27 -6.71 -0.83
C GLY A 122 5.61 -6.56 -1.57
N MET A 123 6.74 -6.93 -0.95
CA MET A 123 8.04 -6.81 -1.62
C MET A 123 8.27 -7.99 -2.58
N PRO A 124 8.90 -7.75 -3.75
CA PRO A 124 9.26 -8.82 -4.67
C PRO A 124 10.22 -9.79 -3.96
N GLY A 125 9.72 -10.98 -3.59
CA GLY A 125 10.45 -11.94 -2.75
C GLY A 125 9.57 -12.92 -1.98
N LYS A 126 8.38 -12.49 -1.54
CA LYS A 126 7.47 -13.37 -0.81
C LYS A 126 6.61 -14.18 -1.79
N ARG A 127 7.07 -15.38 -2.17
CA ARG A 127 6.20 -16.42 -2.76
C ARG A 127 5.05 -16.64 -1.76
N GLY A 128 3.85 -16.20 -2.11
CA GLY A 128 2.64 -16.53 -1.37
C GLY A 128 2.30 -17.99 -1.61
N GLY A 129 2.46 -18.83 -0.60
CA GLY A 129 2.13 -20.25 -0.63
C GLY A 129 3.25 -21.11 -0.06
N GLU A 130 3.00 -21.74 1.08
CA GLU A 130 3.92 -22.73 1.68
C GLU A 130 3.95 -24.06 0.91
N ASP A 131 3.05 -24.27 -0.07
CA ASP A 131 2.79 -25.60 -0.66
C ASP A 131 3.05 -25.76 -2.16
N GLU A 132 3.64 -24.78 -2.85
CA GLU A 132 4.21 -25.06 -4.18
C GLU A 132 5.68 -25.42 -4.02
N GLU A 133 6.01 -26.71 -4.22
CA GLU A 133 7.33 -27.23 -4.61
C GLU A 133 7.80 -26.61 -5.94
N SER A 134 7.72 -25.30 -6.06
CA SER A 134 8.39 -24.55 -7.11
C SER A 134 9.88 -24.62 -6.78
N GLU A 135 10.66 -25.21 -7.68
CA GLU A 135 12.11 -25.28 -7.55
C GLU A 135 12.64 -23.90 -7.09
N PHE A 136 13.45 -23.92 -6.04
CA PHE A 136 14.09 -22.73 -5.53
C PHE A 136 15.03 -22.20 -6.61
N ASP A 137 14.62 -21.11 -7.26
CA ASP A 137 15.45 -20.41 -8.24
C ASP A 137 16.37 -19.45 -7.47
N GLU A 138 17.59 -19.89 -7.22
CA GLU A 138 18.62 -19.12 -6.52
C GLU A 138 18.91 -17.78 -7.22
N ALA A 139 18.86 -17.74 -8.55
CA ALA A 139 19.13 -16.53 -9.32
C ALA A 139 18.02 -15.49 -9.12
N MET A 140 16.76 -15.94 -9.14
CA MET A 140 15.59 -15.10 -8.84
C MET A 140 15.63 -14.59 -7.40
N ALA A 141 15.90 -15.47 -6.43
CA ALA A 141 16.03 -15.10 -5.01
C ALA A 141 17.14 -14.06 -4.77
N LYS A 142 18.32 -14.26 -5.39
CA LYS A 142 19.41 -13.28 -5.34
C LYS A 142 19.01 -11.94 -5.99
N ALA A 143 18.30 -11.97 -7.12
CA ALA A 143 17.85 -10.75 -7.78
C ALA A 143 16.86 -9.96 -6.92
N MET A 144 15.89 -10.65 -6.30
CA MET A 144 14.91 -10.07 -5.38
C MET A 144 15.58 -9.45 -4.15
N LEU A 145 16.47 -10.18 -3.47
CA LEU A 145 17.18 -9.64 -2.32
C LEU A 145 18.14 -8.50 -2.69
N LYS A 146 18.74 -8.49 -3.89
CA LYS A 146 19.50 -7.34 -4.39
C LYS A 146 18.62 -6.12 -4.62
N MET A 147 17.40 -6.31 -5.12
CA MET A 147 16.42 -5.22 -5.27
C MET A 147 16.01 -4.66 -3.90
N VAL A 148 15.69 -5.53 -2.94
CA VAL A 148 15.38 -5.14 -1.55
C VAL A 148 16.57 -4.41 -0.92
N ARG A 149 17.80 -4.92 -1.08
CA ARG A 149 19.03 -4.25 -0.64
C ARG A 149 19.14 -2.85 -1.22
N GLY A 150 18.93 -2.68 -2.53
CA GLY A 150 18.95 -1.39 -3.21
C GLY A 150 17.95 -0.41 -2.59
N MET A 151 16.73 -0.85 -2.35
CA MET A 151 15.71 -0.03 -1.69
C MET A 151 16.09 0.32 -0.25
N LEU A 152 16.58 -0.64 0.53
CA LEU A 152 17.02 -0.42 1.92
C LEU A 152 18.27 0.47 2.01
N SER A 153 19.09 0.56 0.95
CA SER A 153 20.27 1.42 0.93
C SER A 153 19.91 2.91 1.00
N MET A 154 18.70 3.28 0.54
CA MET A 154 18.16 4.63 0.73
C MET A 154 17.86 4.95 2.21
N LEU A 155 17.80 3.92 3.06
CA LEU A 155 17.60 4.03 4.49
C LEU A 155 18.90 3.76 5.28
N GLU A 156 20.08 3.74 4.65
CA GLU A 156 21.33 3.39 5.33
C GLU A 156 21.60 4.26 6.58
N GLU A 157 21.30 5.56 6.48
CA GLU A 157 21.43 6.53 7.56
C GLU A 157 20.19 6.62 8.46
N ALA A 158 19.12 5.88 8.15
CA ALA A 158 17.89 5.93 8.92
C ALA A 158 18.09 5.42 10.34
N LYS A 159 17.50 6.15 11.30
CA LYS A 159 17.52 5.79 12.71
C LYS A 159 16.12 5.34 13.11
N ILE A 160 16.00 4.08 13.49
CA ILE A 160 14.79 3.58 14.13
C ILE A 160 15.12 3.21 15.56
N SER A 161 14.48 3.89 16.50
CA SER A 161 14.54 3.58 17.92
C SER A 161 13.14 3.26 18.44
N SER A 162 13.07 2.32 19.36
CA SER A 162 11.84 2.01 20.07
C SER A 162 12.14 1.86 21.55
N THR A 163 11.46 2.65 22.38
CA THR A 163 11.48 2.54 23.84
C THR A 163 10.22 1.82 24.29
N LEU A 164 10.36 0.88 25.22
CA LEU A 164 9.30 0.03 25.72
C LEU A 164 9.20 0.16 27.24
N GLN A 165 8.05 0.61 27.70
CA GLN A 165 7.66 0.66 29.10
C GLN A 165 6.70 -0.49 29.37
N LEU A 166 7.13 -1.41 30.24
CA LEU A 166 6.45 -2.68 30.52
C LEU A 166 5.77 -2.67 31.89
N PRO A 167 4.67 -3.42 32.04
CA PRO A 167 3.90 -3.44 33.28
C PRO A 167 4.45 -4.50 34.22
N GLY A 168 5.62 -4.24 34.80
CA GLY A 168 6.24 -5.12 35.79
C GLY A 168 7.76 -5.24 35.63
N GLN A 169 8.36 -6.09 36.47
CA GLN A 169 9.81 -6.30 36.49
C GLN A 169 10.23 -7.19 35.32
N VAL A 170 11.28 -6.77 34.59
CA VAL A 170 11.90 -7.55 33.53
C VAL A 170 12.77 -8.65 34.15
N THR A 171 12.46 -9.91 33.85
CA THR A 171 13.19 -11.09 34.37
C THR A 171 14.18 -11.66 33.36
N LYS A 172 13.89 -11.52 32.07
CA LYS A 172 14.78 -11.90 30.97
C LYS A 172 14.68 -10.86 29.86
N LYS A 173 15.79 -10.64 29.15
CA LYS A 173 15.81 -9.82 27.93
C LYS A 173 16.81 -10.39 26.93
N ASN A 174 16.49 -10.25 25.65
CA ASN A 174 17.35 -10.59 24.53
C ASN A 174 17.38 -9.40 23.56
N ASN A 175 18.57 -9.03 23.08
CA ASN A 175 18.72 -7.97 22.07
C ASN A 175 18.04 -6.61 22.39
N LEU A 176 17.78 -6.34 23.68
CA LEU A 176 17.22 -5.09 24.20
C LEU A 176 18.16 -4.50 25.25
N ARG A 177 18.33 -3.18 25.22
CA ARG A 177 19.08 -2.44 26.24
C ARG A 177 18.12 -1.95 27.32
N GLU A 178 18.58 -1.85 28.56
CA GLU A 178 17.78 -1.30 29.65
C GLU A 178 18.40 0.00 30.12
N GLN A 179 17.58 1.04 30.22
CA GLN A 179 17.99 2.36 30.69
C GLN A 179 16.78 3.01 31.37
N GLU A 180 16.97 3.49 32.60
CA GLU A 180 15.93 4.19 33.38
C GLU A 180 14.63 3.38 33.55
N GLY A 181 14.76 2.06 33.74
CA GLY A 181 13.60 1.16 33.90
C GLY A 181 12.78 0.95 32.63
N LYS A 182 13.27 1.40 31.46
CA LYS A 182 12.67 1.16 30.15
C LYS A 182 13.61 0.29 29.30
N LEU A 183 13.02 -0.49 28.42
CA LEU A 183 13.75 -1.27 27.43
C LEU A 183 13.88 -0.47 26.13
N HIS A 184 15.03 -0.57 25.47
CA HIS A 184 15.37 0.19 24.28
C HIS A 184 15.83 -0.76 23.19
N LEU A 185 15.15 -0.68 22.05
CA LEU A 185 15.52 -1.28 20.78
C LEU A 185 16.09 -0.19 19.88
N LYS A 186 17.24 -0.47 19.26
CA LYS A 186 17.82 0.39 18.23
C LYS A 186 18.12 -0.46 17.01
N VAL A 187 17.55 -0.10 15.88
CA VAL A 187 17.82 -0.73 14.59
C VAL A 187 18.75 0.19 13.81
N GLU A 188 19.94 -0.32 13.47
CA GLU A 188 20.91 0.38 12.64
C GLU A 188 20.87 -0.23 11.24
N PHE A 189 20.31 0.50 10.26
CA PHE A 189 20.12 -0.03 8.90
C PHE A 189 21.43 -0.44 8.23
N LYS A 190 22.54 0.21 8.55
CA LYS A 190 23.87 -0.23 8.14
C LYS A 190 24.17 -1.69 8.53
N LYS A 191 23.75 -2.14 9.71
CA LYS A 191 23.90 -3.54 10.14
C LYS A 191 22.94 -4.47 9.40
N VAL A 192 21.71 -4.01 9.14
CA VAL A 192 20.73 -4.75 8.33
C VAL A 192 21.28 -4.98 6.90
N LEU A 193 21.80 -3.94 6.26
CA LEU A 193 22.43 -4.01 4.94
C LEU A 193 23.66 -4.93 4.95
N SER A 194 24.50 -4.85 5.99
CA SER A 194 25.64 -5.76 6.14
C SER A 194 25.21 -7.22 6.29
N ALA A 195 24.17 -7.50 7.09
CA ALA A 195 23.64 -8.84 7.26
C ALA A 195 23.04 -9.39 5.96
N LEU A 196 22.35 -8.54 5.21
CA LEU A 196 21.80 -8.88 3.89
C LEU A 196 22.91 -9.16 2.86
N ASP A 197 24.01 -8.41 2.90
CA ASP A 197 25.17 -8.60 2.02
C ASP A 197 25.89 -9.91 2.27
N GLU A 198 26.00 -10.32 3.53
CA GLU A 198 26.52 -11.65 3.89
C GLU A 198 25.56 -12.74 3.40
N ARG A 199 24.25 -12.56 3.60
CA ARG A 199 23.24 -13.52 3.13
C ARG A 199 23.27 -13.70 1.62
N LEU A 200 23.41 -12.63 0.85
CA LEU A 200 23.52 -12.68 -0.61
C LEU A 200 24.74 -13.47 -1.10
N LYS A 201 25.77 -13.66 -0.25
CA LYS A 201 26.97 -14.44 -0.53
C LYS A 201 26.88 -15.89 -0.06
N ASP A 202 25.84 -16.27 0.69
CA ASP A 202 25.65 -17.62 1.23
C ASP A 202 24.44 -18.33 0.57
N PRO A 203 24.67 -19.19 -0.43
CA PRO A 203 23.62 -19.96 -1.10
C PRO A 203 22.80 -20.83 -0.14
N ALA A 204 23.39 -21.36 0.93
CA ALA A 204 22.68 -22.19 1.90
C ALA A 204 21.70 -21.34 2.73
N ALA A 205 22.13 -20.16 3.19
CA ALA A 205 21.25 -19.22 3.90
C ALA A 205 20.12 -18.67 3.03
N LEU A 206 20.38 -18.45 1.73
CA LEU A 206 19.37 -18.06 0.74
C LEU A 206 18.34 -19.16 0.52
N LYS A 207 18.79 -20.41 0.37
CA LYS A 207 17.91 -21.57 0.22
C LYS A 207 17.08 -21.79 1.48
N ALA A 208 17.68 -21.64 2.66
CA ALA A 208 16.99 -21.82 3.95
C ALA A 208 15.85 -20.83 4.17
N SER A 209 16.00 -19.55 3.77
CA SER A 209 14.87 -18.59 3.81
C SER A 209 14.02 -18.57 2.56
N LYS A 210 14.25 -19.46 1.58
CA LYS A 210 13.56 -19.43 0.28
C LYS A 210 13.64 -18.04 -0.38
N GLY A 211 14.75 -17.32 -0.20
CA GLY A 211 14.95 -15.98 -0.74
C GLY A 211 14.21 -14.85 -0.02
N GLN A 212 13.56 -15.14 1.11
CA GLN A 212 12.86 -14.13 1.91
C GLN A 212 13.83 -13.36 2.81
N LEU A 213 13.48 -12.09 3.06
CA LEU A 213 14.06 -11.29 4.12
C LEU A 213 13.52 -11.85 5.44
N ASP A 214 14.43 -12.28 6.31
CA ASP A 214 14.10 -12.84 7.62
C ASP A 214 15.07 -12.25 8.64
N PHE A 215 14.58 -11.30 9.44
CA PHE A 215 15.40 -10.64 10.46
C PHE A 215 15.72 -11.58 11.63
N GLY A 216 14.94 -12.64 11.84
CA GLY A 216 15.20 -13.64 12.87
C GLY A 216 16.51 -14.37 12.61
N SER A 217 16.73 -14.87 11.39
CA SER A 217 18.01 -15.51 11.02
C SER A 217 19.18 -14.53 10.90
N MET A 218 18.92 -13.23 10.74
CA MET A 218 19.95 -12.18 10.70
C MET A 218 20.18 -11.51 12.06
N SER A 219 19.49 -11.93 13.11
CA SER A 219 19.40 -11.19 14.38
C SER A 219 20.76 -11.01 15.05
N GLU A 220 21.64 -12.02 14.98
CA GLU A 220 22.97 -11.96 15.59
C GLU A 220 23.82 -10.84 14.99
N LYS A 221 23.71 -10.64 13.66
CA LYS A 221 24.43 -9.56 12.96
C LYS A 221 23.80 -8.20 13.19
N ILE A 222 22.47 -8.15 13.29
CA ILE A 222 21.72 -6.89 13.44
C ILE A 222 21.82 -6.37 14.88
N PHE A 223 21.65 -7.26 15.87
CA PHE A 223 21.47 -6.92 17.28
C PHE A 223 22.59 -7.40 18.20
N GLY A 224 23.40 -8.38 17.77
CA GLY A 224 24.55 -8.89 18.52
C GLY A 224 24.34 -10.24 19.20
N ALA A 225 23.12 -10.78 19.22
CA ALA A 225 22.82 -12.12 19.71
C ALA A 225 21.76 -12.83 18.85
N ALA A 226 21.74 -14.16 18.91
CA ALA A 226 20.72 -14.97 18.24
C ALA A 226 19.30 -14.70 18.81
N GLY A 227 18.28 -14.85 17.96
CA GLY A 227 16.88 -14.62 18.30
C GLY A 227 16.43 -13.15 18.23
N LEU A 228 15.11 -12.93 18.13
CA LEU A 228 14.52 -11.60 18.04
C LEU A 228 14.69 -10.79 19.34
N PRO A 229 14.65 -9.44 19.26
CA PRO A 229 14.55 -8.59 20.44
C PRO A 229 13.31 -8.95 21.26
N SER A 230 13.52 -9.33 22.52
CA SER A 230 12.44 -9.82 23.38
C SER A 230 12.71 -9.57 24.85
N ALA A 231 11.64 -9.55 25.65
CA ALA A 231 11.69 -9.46 27.09
C ALA A 231 10.63 -10.35 27.74
N THR A 232 10.98 -10.96 28.87
CA THR A 232 10.03 -11.62 29.77
C THR A 232 9.83 -10.74 30.98
N VAL A 233 8.57 -10.47 31.31
CA VAL A 233 8.16 -9.50 32.32
C VAL A 233 7.15 -10.17 33.26
N GLU A 234 7.26 -9.92 34.56
CA GLU A 234 6.23 -10.33 35.52
C GLU A 234 4.96 -9.51 35.33
N VAL A 235 3.79 -10.12 35.54
CA VAL A 235 2.52 -9.39 35.48
C VAL A 235 2.44 -8.40 36.65
N GLY A 236 2.62 -7.11 36.35
CA GLY A 236 2.51 -6.00 37.30
C GLY A 236 1.18 -5.24 37.20
N ALA A 237 1.14 -4.05 37.79
CA ALA A 237 0.01 -3.13 37.65
C ALA A 237 0.03 -2.45 36.26
N PRO A 238 -1.14 -2.00 35.76
CA PRO A 238 -1.20 -1.15 34.57
C PRO A 238 -0.25 0.04 34.67
N CYS A 239 0.47 0.33 33.58
CA CYS A 239 1.35 1.49 33.51
C CYS A 239 0.58 2.81 33.48
N PHE A 240 -0.68 2.78 33.07
CA PHE A 240 -1.60 3.93 33.04
C PHE A 240 -3.05 3.46 32.99
N ASP A 241 -3.99 4.38 33.26
CA ASP A 241 -5.43 4.12 33.11
C ASP A 241 -5.84 4.23 31.64
N TYR A 242 -5.92 3.07 30.98
CA TYR A 242 -6.30 2.98 29.58
C TYR A 242 -7.71 3.52 29.30
N ALA A 243 -8.68 3.22 30.16
CA ALA A 243 -10.06 3.61 29.94
C ALA A 243 -10.22 5.13 30.04
N ALA A 244 -9.56 5.76 31.01
CA ALA A 244 -9.57 7.21 31.16
C ALA A 244 -8.86 7.91 29.99
N GLU A 245 -7.62 7.52 29.67
CA GLU A 245 -6.86 8.20 28.60
C GLU A 245 -7.48 7.98 27.21
N SER A 246 -7.91 6.74 26.89
CA SER A 246 -8.51 6.45 25.58
C SER A 246 -9.84 7.16 25.38
N LYS A 247 -10.63 7.40 26.44
CA LYS A 247 -11.86 8.19 26.37
C LYS A 247 -11.56 9.64 25.98
N THR A 248 -10.55 10.25 26.58
CA THR A 248 -10.09 11.60 26.22
C THR A 248 -9.59 11.63 24.78
N ALA A 249 -8.73 10.68 24.39
CA ALA A 249 -8.22 10.59 23.03
C ALA A 249 -9.33 10.39 21.99
N LYS A 250 -10.39 9.62 22.29
CA LYS A 250 -11.56 9.46 21.40
C LYS A 250 -12.30 10.77 21.16
N ALA A 251 -12.42 11.61 22.20
CA ALA A 251 -13.07 12.90 22.08
C ALA A 251 -12.27 13.84 21.15
N ASP A 252 -10.95 13.82 21.24
CA ASP A 252 -10.05 14.60 20.38
C ASP A 252 -9.93 14.02 18.96
N TRP A 253 -10.03 12.70 18.85
CA TRP A 253 -9.90 11.97 17.60
C TRP A 253 -11.07 12.21 16.67
N GLU A 254 -12.31 12.24 17.18
CA GLU A 254 -13.51 12.28 16.35
C GLU A 254 -13.55 13.49 15.38
N PRO A 255 -13.22 14.73 15.80
CA PRO A 255 -13.08 15.86 14.88
C PRO A 255 -11.96 15.68 13.84
N LEU A 256 -10.80 15.15 14.25
CA LEU A 256 -9.67 14.93 13.35
C LEU A 256 -9.97 13.82 12.34
N ARG A 257 -10.58 12.73 12.78
CA ARG A 257 -11.07 11.64 11.95
C ARG A 257 -12.07 12.14 10.92
N LYS A 258 -13.06 12.95 11.32
CA LYS A 258 -13.99 13.57 10.37
C LYS A 258 -13.27 14.45 9.36
N LYS A 259 -12.25 15.21 9.75
CA LYS A 259 -11.41 15.97 8.81
C LYS A 259 -10.57 15.08 7.88
N ILE A 260 -10.11 13.92 8.36
CA ILE A 260 -9.38 12.92 7.55
C ILE A 260 -10.32 12.27 6.54
N GLU A 261 -11.47 11.80 6.99
CA GLU A 261 -12.51 11.19 6.16
C GLU A 261 -13.05 12.22 5.17
N ALA A 262 -13.38 13.44 5.61
CA ALA A 262 -13.77 14.52 4.72
C ALA A 262 -12.66 14.92 3.73
N ALA A 263 -11.37 14.82 4.10
CA ALA A 263 -10.27 15.05 3.16
C ALA A 263 -10.12 13.91 2.13
N LYS A 264 -10.42 12.67 2.52
CA LYS A 264 -10.53 11.53 1.61
C LYS A 264 -11.71 11.69 0.66
N THR A 265 -12.85 12.15 1.20
CA THR A 265 -14.05 12.47 0.41
C THR A 265 -13.89 13.75 -0.39
N SER A 266 -13.09 14.75 0.01
CA SER A 266 -12.88 15.96 -0.79
C SER A 266 -11.88 15.72 -1.92
N ARG A 267 -10.95 14.78 -1.76
CA ARG A 267 -10.18 14.17 -2.87
C ARG A 267 -11.03 13.24 -3.75
N GLY A 268 -12.29 13.01 -3.37
CA GLY A 268 -13.28 12.29 -4.14
C GLY A 268 -14.63 12.99 -4.09
N LEU A 269 -14.74 14.15 -4.75
CA LEU A 269 -15.92 15.04 -4.88
C LEU A 269 -15.95 16.23 -3.89
N THR A 270 -15.38 17.37 -4.30
CA THR A 270 -16.07 18.64 -4.04
C THR A 270 -16.96 18.95 -5.23
N GLY A 271 -18.13 18.33 -5.19
CA GLY A 271 -19.34 18.73 -5.89
C GLY A 271 -20.52 18.72 -4.94
N GLU A 272 -20.32 19.17 -3.69
CA GLU A 272 -21.42 19.65 -2.84
C GLU A 272 -21.21 21.14 -2.60
N GLY A 273 -21.62 21.90 -3.61
CA GLY A 273 -21.81 23.35 -3.58
C GLY A 273 -22.98 23.63 -4.52
N GLU A 274 -24.16 23.76 -3.91
CA GLU A 274 -25.47 24.04 -4.52
C GLU A 274 -26.05 22.93 -5.41
N GLU A 275 -27.33 22.62 -5.18
CA GLU A 275 -28.18 21.80 -6.05
C GLU A 275 -28.31 22.48 -7.43
N GLY A 276 -27.29 22.32 -8.28
CA GLY A 276 -27.45 22.43 -9.72
C GLY A 276 -28.38 21.32 -10.21
N PRO A 277 -29.18 21.55 -11.26
CA PRO A 277 -30.25 20.65 -11.65
C PRO A 277 -29.71 19.24 -11.87
N ARG A 278 -30.21 18.27 -11.08
CA ARG A 278 -30.09 16.84 -11.36
C ARG A 278 -30.77 16.56 -12.69
N LEU A 279 -30.00 16.66 -13.77
CA LEU A 279 -30.33 16.07 -15.05
C LEU A 279 -30.10 14.56 -14.92
N GLU A 280 -31.15 13.84 -14.52
CA GLU A 280 -31.32 12.45 -14.94
C GLU A 280 -31.27 12.44 -16.47
N THR A 281 -30.09 12.14 -17.01
CA THR A 281 -29.92 11.89 -18.44
C THR A 281 -29.67 10.40 -18.62
N SER A 282 -30.55 9.83 -19.42
CA SER A 282 -30.61 8.45 -19.86
C SER A 282 -29.23 7.88 -20.27
N GLY A 283 -28.81 6.83 -19.56
CA GLY A 283 -28.16 5.68 -20.17
C GLY A 283 -26.62 5.57 -20.14
N LYS A 284 -25.84 6.66 -20.27
CA LYS A 284 -24.37 6.56 -20.49
C LYS A 284 -23.52 7.03 -19.30
N PRO A 285 -22.36 6.40 -19.02
CA PRO A 285 -21.41 6.92 -18.04
C PRO A 285 -20.90 8.30 -18.47
N ALA A 286 -20.96 9.25 -17.54
CA ALA A 286 -20.53 10.63 -17.74
C ALA A 286 -19.47 10.99 -16.68
N LEU A 287 -18.51 11.83 -17.06
CA LEU A 287 -17.55 12.41 -16.12
C LEU A 287 -18.30 13.27 -15.11
N ARG A 288 -18.12 12.96 -13.81
CA ARG A 288 -18.60 13.77 -12.69
C ARG A 288 -17.56 14.79 -12.24
N GLY A 289 -16.29 14.44 -12.38
CA GLY A 289 -15.19 15.27 -11.92
C GLY A 289 -13.87 14.81 -12.53
N VAL A 290 -12.95 15.76 -12.64
CA VAL A 290 -11.60 15.51 -13.12
C VAL A 290 -10.63 16.33 -12.28
N GLU A 291 -9.60 15.69 -11.76
CA GLU A 291 -8.54 16.30 -10.96
C GLU A 291 -7.18 15.94 -11.53
N VAL A 292 -6.25 16.89 -11.53
CA VAL A 292 -4.84 16.59 -11.81
C VAL A 292 -4.21 16.05 -10.52
N GLY A 293 -3.83 14.78 -10.55
CA GLY A 293 -3.14 14.15 -9.42
C GLY A 293 -1.70 14.61 -9.30
N SER A 294 -0.96 14.61 -10.41
CA SER A 294 0.44 15.06 -10.44
C SER A 294 0.97 15.25 -11.87
N PHE A 295 2.08 15.99 -11.99
CA PHE A 295 2.82 16.15 -13.23
C PHE A 295 4.31 15.95 -12.96
N HIS A 296 4.95 15.02 -13.67
CA HIS A 296 6.35 14.63 -13.43
C HIS A 296 7.17 14.71 -14.71
N PHE A 297 8.46 15.07 -14.57
CA PHE A 297 9.47 14.93 -15.62
C PHE A 297 10.30 13.69 -15.32
N LEU A 298 10.40 12.78 -16.28
CA LEU A 298 11.17 11.55 -16.15
C LEU A 298 12.46 11.69 -16.96
N HIS A 299 13.62 11.66 -16.30
CA HIS A 299 14.94 11.70 -16.94
C HIS A 299 15.71 10.38 -16.83
N SER A 300 16.60 10.11 -17.79
CA SER A 300 17.44 8.91 -17.80
C SER A 300 18.47 9.03 -16.68
N GLY A 301 18.17 8.52 -15.50
CA GLY A 301 19.06 8.60 -14.34
C GLY A 301 18.36 8.66 -12.99
N ASP A 302 17.04 8.87 -12.96
CA ASP A 302 16.32 9.15 -11.71
C ASP A 302 16.21 7.96 -10.73
N GLY A 303 16.80 6.79 -11.03
CA GLY A 303 16.98 5.68 -10.08
C GLY A 303 15.71 5.04 -9.51
N LEU A 304 14.53 5.58 -9.83
CA LEU A 304 13.24 5.10 -9.35
C LEU A 304 12.93 3.73 -9.96
N PRO A 305 12.29 2.82 -9.19
CA PRO A 305 11.87 1.53 -9.71
C PRO A 305 10.93 1.73 -10.90
N MET A 306 11.40 1.34 -12.09
CA MET A 306 10.75 1.60 -13.40
C MET A 306 9.30 1.11 -13.51
N ARG A 307 8.88 0.21 -12.61
CA ARG A 307 7.56 -0.43 -12.62
C ARG A 307 6.46 0.50 -12.08
N ASP A 308 6.74 1.30 -11.07
CA ASP A 308 5.77 2.25 -10.48
C ASP A 308 5.56 3.49 -11.37
N MET A 309 6.50 3.72 -12.30
CA MET A 309 6.45 4.80 -13.26
C MET A 309 5.91 4.36 -14.62
N GLY A 310 5.33 3.15 -14.77
CA GLY A 310 4.75 2.66 -16.03
C GLY A 310 5.60 2.92 -17.28
N VAL A 311 6.93 2.90 -17.15
CA VAL A 311 7.86 3.24 -18.23
C VAL A 311 8.07 1.98 -19.06
N VAL A 312 7.73 2.07 -20.35
CA VAL A 312 8.03 1.01 -21.31
C VAL A 312 9.52 1.03 -21.61
N THR A 313 10.27 0.07 -21.11
CA THR A 313 11.61 -0.24 -21.61
C THR A 313 11.50 -1.24 -22.76
N GLN A 314 10.95 -0.80 -23.90
CA GLN A 314 11.07 -1.61 -25.12
C GLN A 314 12.49 -1.42 -25.67
N GLY A 315 13.45 -2.21 -25.19
CA GLY A 315 14.69 -2.59 -25.89
C GLY A 315 15.66 -1.50 -26.40
N SER A 316 15.32 -0.21 -26.39
CA SER A 316 16.02 0.85 -27.10
C SER A 316 16.08 2.14 -26.28
N GLY A 317 16.69 2.06 -25.10
CA GLY A 317 17.03 3.25 -24.32
C GLY A 317 15.85 3.95 -23.64
N PHE A 318 16.16 4.68 -22.58
CA PHE A 318 15.19 5.55 -21.91
C PHE A 318 15.02 6.82 -22.74
N VAL A 319 13.78 7.15 -23.12
CA VAL A 319 13.44 8.43 -23.72
C VAL A 319 12.86 9.33 -22.63
N PRO A 320 13.47 10.51 -22.37
CA PRO A 320 12.89 11.48 -21.43
C PRO A 320 11.48 11.89 -21.84
N GLN A 321 10.56 11.83 -20.88
CA GLN A 321 9.15 12.13 -21.10
C GLN A 321 8.56 12.87 -19.91
N ALA A 322 7.49 13.61 -20.14
CA ALA A 322 6.64 14.12 -19.08
C ALA A 322 5.49 13.14 -18.84
N ARG A 323 5.01 13.07 -17.60
CA ARG A 323 3.85 12.25 -17.23
C ARG A 323 2.83 13.09 -16.48
N LEU A 324 1.61 13.12 -17.00
CA LEU A 324 0.46 13.74 -16.34
C LEU A 324 -0.44 12.64 -15.79
N HIS A 325 -0.69 12.69 -14.48
CA HIS A 325 -1.64 11.83 -13.80
C HIS A 325 -2.94 12.59 -13.57
N VAL A 326 -4.05 11.99 -14.00
CA VAL A 326 -5.38 12.56 -13.89
C VAL A 326 -6.28 11.57 -13.20
N ILE A 327 -7.03 12.02 -12.21
CA ILE A 327 -8.07 11.24 -11.56
C ILE A 327 -9.39 11.70 -12.17
N ALA A 328 -10.12 10.77 -12.80
CA ALA A 328 -11.43 11.03 -13.34
C ALA A 328 -12.47 10.21 -12.58
N SER A 329 -13.56 10.86 -12.17
CA SER A 329 -14.70 10.22 -11.51
C SER A 329 -15.87 10.13 -12.47
N LEU A 330 -16.55 8.97 -12.51
CA LEU A 330 -17.65 8.71 -13.41
C LEU A 330 -18.97 8.49 -12.67
N SER A 331 -20.07 8.64 -13.39
CA SER A 331 -21.42 8.47 -12.84
C SER A 331 -21.82 7.04 -12.49
N ARG A 332 -21.03 6.05 -12.93
CA ARG A 332 -21.23 4.62 -12.70
C ARG A 332 -19.92 3.96 -12.30
N GLN A 333 -20.02 2.81 -11.64
CA GLN A 333 -18.88 1.96 -11.38
C GLN A 333 -18.26 1.51 -12.72
N VAL A 334 -16.96 1.76 -12.85
CA VAL A 334 -16.17 1.32 -14.00
C VAL A 334 -15.48 0.01 -13.65
N LEU A 335 -15.55 -0.94 -14.58
CA LEU A 335 -15.02 -2.29 -14.44
C LEU A 335 -13.72 -2.48 -15.22
N GLU A 336 -13.51 -1.67 -16.24
CA GLU A 336 -12.31 -1.71 -17.08
C GLU A 336 -12.16 -0.38 -17.83
N VAL A 337 -10.92 0.02 -18.14
CA VAL A 337 -10.59 1.17 -18.98
C VAL A 337 -9.77 0.68 -20.17
N LYS A 338 -10.15 1.10 -21.38
CA LYS A 338 -9.56 0.68 -22.66
C LYS A 338 -9.26 1.90 -23.53
N ASN A 339 -8.40 1.68 -24.53
CA ASN A 339 -8.25 2.57 -25.67
C ASN A 339 -8.02 4.05 -25.29
N LEU A 340 -7.26 4.30 -24.21
CA LEU A 340 -6.90 5.66 -23.82
C LEU A 340 -6.00 6.29 -24.88
N SER A 341 -6.47 7.39 -25.46
CA SER A 341 -5.81 8.09 -26.55
C SER A 341 -5.82 9.61 -26.32
N VAL A 342 -4.77 10.30 -26.78
CA VAL A 342 -4.65 11.76 -26.70
C VAL A 342 -4.77 12.34 -28.09
N SER A 343 -5.82 13.11 -28.35
CA SER A 343 -6.02 13.78 -29.63
C SER A 343 -5.27 15.12 -29.70
N GLU A 344 -5.12 15.82 -28.56
CA GLU A 344 -4.51 17.14 -28.47
C GLU A 344 -3.78 17.28 -27.12
N ALA A 345 -2.55 17.79 -27.12
CA ALA A 345 -1.86 18.21 -25.89
C ALA A 345 -0.96 19.40 -26.22
N LEU A 346 -1.22 20.56 -25.61
CA LEU A 346 -0.51 21.80 -25.89
C LEU A 346 0.10 22.39 -24.62
N SER A 347 1.32 22.90 -24.70
CA SER A 347 1.92 23.69 -23.62
C SER A 347 1.31 25.09 -23.52
N SER A 348 1.57 25.80 -22.43
CA SER A 348 1.25 27.23 -22.26
C SER A 348 1.81 28.12 -23.37
N GLU A 349 2.89 27.68 -24.03
CA GLU A 349 3.52 28.36 -25.16
C GLU A 349 2.97 27.89 -26.53
N GLY A 350 1.94 27.05 -26.54
CA GLY A 350 1.30 26.53 -27.75
C GLY A 350 2.07 25.41 -28.45
N LYS A 351 3.05 24.79 -27.80
CA LYS A 351 3.80 23.67 -28.39
C LYS A 351 3.07 22.35 -28.22
N ASP A 352 3.09 21.51 -29.25
CA ASP A 352 2.54 20.16 -29.18
C ASP A 352 3.37 19.28 -28.24
N LEU A 353 2.69 18.71 -27.25
CA LEU A 353 3.25 17.81 -26.24
C LEU A 353 2.90 16.34 -26.53
N ARG A 354 2.18 16.05 -27.61
CA ARG A 354 1.90 14.66 -28.00
C ARG A 354 3.21 13.97 -28.42
N TRP A 355 3.31 12.71 -28.06
CA TRP A 355 4.40 11.85 -28.48
C TRP A 355 3.83 10.53 -28.98
N ALA A 356 4.07 10.21 -30.25
CA ALA A 356 3.41 9.07 -30.92
C ALA A 356 3.74 7.71 -30.28
N GLU A 357 4.89 7.60 -29.63
CA GLU A 357 5.35 6.40 -28.92
C GLU A 357 4.99 6.43 -27.43
N ALA A 358 4.34 7.50 -26.95
CA ALA A 358 3.91 7.58 -25.56
C ALA A 358 2.90 6.50 -25.25
N LYS A 359 3.12 5.78 -24.14
CA LYS A 359 2.12 4.91 -23.58
C LYS A 359 1.15 5.73 -22.74
N HIS A 360 -0.14 5.49 -22.97
CA HIS A 360 -1.21 5.97 -22.12
C HIS A 360 -1.83 4.78 -21.39
N GLU A 361 -2.06 4.92 -20.09
CA GLU A 361 -2.58 3.84 -19.25
C GLU A 361 -3.76 4.33 -18.42
N GLY A 362 -4.81 3.51 -18.32
CA GLY A 362 -5.91 3.72 -17.39
C GLY A 362 -5.90 2.65 -16.32
N GLU A 363 -6.09 3.03 -15.07
CA GLU A 363 -6.14 2.13 -13.92
C GLU A 363 -7.39 2.43 -13.07
N LEU A 364 -8.05 1.40 -12.55
CA LEU A 364 -9.15 1.58 -11.60
C LEU A 364 -8.60 1.87 -10.21
N LEU A 365 -9.18 2.83 -9.51
CA LEU A 365 -8.82 3.10 -8.12
C LEU A 365 -9.64 2.17 -7.20
N SER A 366 -8.97 1.21 -6.58
CA SER A 366 -9.61 0.20 -5.73
C SER A 366 -10.26 0.81 -4.47
N ASP A 367 -9.77 1.94 -4.01
CA ASP A 367 -10.25 2.69 -2.85
C ASP A 367 -11.39 3.66 -3.19
N LEU A 368 -11.64 3.94 -4.47
CA LEU A 368 -12.63 4.92 -4.93
C LEU A 368 -13.49 4.32 -6.07
N PRO A 369 -14.60 3.62 -5.72
CA PRO A 369 -15.49 3.02 -6.72
C PRO A 369 -16.01 4.06 -7.71
N GLY A 370 -15.81 3.81 -9.01
CA GLY A 370 -16.22 4.74 -10.08
C GLY A 370 -15.20 5.84 -10.40
N SER A 371 -14.03 5.82 -9.75
CA SER A 371 -12.90 6.66 -10.12
C SER A 371 -11.81 5.84 -10.79
N LEU A 372 -11.10 6.49 -11.71
CA LEU A 372 -10.00 5.91 -12.46
C LEU A 372 -8.83 6.89 -12.52
N ARG A 373 -7.62 6.35 -12.61
CA ARG A 373 -6.38 7.08 -12.83
C ARG A 373 -5.99 6.94 -14.28
N LEU A 374 -5.87 8.06 -14.98
CA LEU A 374 -5.39 8.16 -16.35
C LEU A 374 -3.97 8.70 -16.32
N ASN A 375 -3.05 7.94 -16.90
CA ASN A 375 -1.65 8.27 -17.01
C ASN A 375 -1.36 8.65 -18.46
N PHE A 376 -1.03 9.91 -18.70
CA PHE A 376 -0.68 10.41 -20.02
C PHE A 376 0.83 10.58 -20.13
N GLY A 377 1.47 9.75 -20.96
CA GLY A 377 2.82 10.05 -21.45
C GLY A 377 2.79 11.22 -22.43
N LEU A 378 3.68 12.19 -22.24
CA LEU A 378 3.80 13.39 -23.05
C LEU A 378 5.27 13.60 -23.43
N ALA A 379 5.51 14.30 -24.53
CA ALA A 379 6.85 14.72 -24.91
C ALA A 379 7.48 15.58 -23.79
N MET A 380 8.79 15.43 -23.58
CA MET A 380 9.52 16.29 -22.64
C MET A 380 9.40 17.75 -23.09
N PRO A 381 8.85 18.65 -22.26
CA PRO A 381 8.67 20.02 -22.67
C PRO A 381 10.01 20.78 -22.69
N PRO A 382 10.08 21.89 -23.43
CA PRO A 382 11.30 22.70 -23.51
C PRO A 382 11.62 23.39 -22.17
N LYS A 383 12.85 23.91 -22.07
CA LYS A 383 13.21 24.83 -20.98
C LYS A 383 12.24 26.01 -20.91
N GLY A 384 11.83 26.37 -19.69
CA GLY A 384 10.86 27.45 -19.45
C GLY A 384 9.40 27.03 -19.62
N PHE A 385 9.10 25.73 -19.60
CA PHE A 385 7.74 25.19 -19.60
C PHE A 385 6.87 25.82 -18.51
N GLY A 386 5.84 26.57 -18.91
CA GLY A 386 4.89 27.19 -17.99
C GLY A 386 3.77 26.25 -17.52
N GLY A 387 3.52 25.15 -18.26
CA GLY A 387 2.44 24.22 -17.99
C GLY A 387 1.78 23.65 -19.25
N VAL A 388 0.70 22.90 -19.07
CA VAL A 388 -0.14 22.38 -20.15
C VAL A 388 -1.31 23.34 -20.33
N ALA A 389 -1.43 24.00 -21.48
CA ALA A 389 -2.56 24.86 -21.79
C ALA A 389 -3.86 24.08 -22.02
N ARG A 390 -3.73 22.91 -22.66
CA ARG A 390 -4.88 22.09 -23.04
C ARG A 390 -4.48 20.65 -23.23
N LEU A 391 -5.32 19.73 -22.79
CA LEU A 391 -5.24 18.32 -23.15
C LEU A 391 -6.63 17.79 -23.50
N LYS A 392 -6.74 17.13 -24.65
CA LYS A 392 -7.93 16.36 -25.04
C LYS A 392 -7.57 14.90 -25.23
N ALA A 393 -8.37 14.06 -24.60
CA ALA A 393 -8.22 12.62 -24.65
C ALA A 393 -9.58 11.94 -24.77
N SER A 394 -9.57 10.71 -25.27
CA SER A 394 -10.73 9.83 -25.22
C SER A 394 -10.30 8.48 -24.65
N PHE A 395 -11.22 7.81 -23.97
CA PHE A 395 -11.03 6.44 -23.51
C PHE A 395 -12.35 5.70 -23.47
N GLU A 396 -12.28 4.39 -23.56
CA GLU A 396 -13.43 3.52 -23.41
C GLU A 396 -13.51 3.01 -21.98
N VAL A 397 -14.69 3.09 -21.38
CA VAL A 397 -14.98 2.46 -20.10
C VAL A 397 -15.94 1.30 -20.29
N VAL A 398 -15.67 0.19 -19.62
CA VAL A 398 -16.61 -0.91 -19.50
C VAL A 398 -17.37 -0.74 -18.19
N THR A 399 -18.69 -0.66 -18.27
CA THR A 399 -19.59 -0.62 -17.11
C THR A 399 -20.55 -1.80 -17.16
N SER A 400 -21.26 -2.05 -16.06
CA SER A 400 -22.30 -3.08 -16.01
C SER A 400 -23.64 -2.48 -15.67
N THR A 401 -24.69 -2.97 -16.32
CA THR A 401 -26.07 -2.56 -16.06
C THR A 401 -26.74 -3.37 -14.97
N LYS A 402 -26.24 -4.58 -14.70
CA LYS A 402 -26.78 -5.45 -13.65
C LYS A 402 -25.72 -6.38 -13.07
N THR A 403 -26.07 -7.01 -11.96
CA THR A 403 -25.33 -8.14 -11.39
C THR A 403 -26.22 -9.37 -11.47
N VAL A 404 -25.64 -10.51 -11.82
CA VAL A 404 -26.34 -11.81 -11.84
C VAL A 404 -25.58 -12.82 -11.02
N ASP A 405 -26.32 -13.67 -10.32
CA ASP A 405 -25.78 -14.78 -9.57
C ASP A 405 -25.87 -16.03 -10.44
N GLU A 406 -24.73 -16.66 -10.69
CA GLU A 406 -24.64 -17.86 -11.51
C GLU A 406 -24.03 -19.01 -10.72
N PRO A 407 -24.83 -20.04 -10.36
CA PRO A 407 -24.32 -21.25 -9.75
C PRO A 407 -23.29 -21.91 -10.67
N LEU A 408 -22.09 -22.17 -10.14
CA LEU A 408 -21.02 -22.84 -10.88
C LEU A 408 -21.29 -24.34 -11.02
N GLY A 409 -22.23 -24.88 -10.24
CA GLY A 409 -22.77 -26.23 -10.37
C GLY A 409 -21.76 -27.33 -10.03
N PHE A 410 -21.06 -27.16 -8.91
CA PHE A 410 -20.22 -28.21 -8.33
C PHE A 410 -21.09 -29.23 -7.59
N THR A 411 -20.78 -30.51 -7.72
CA THR A 411 -21.44 -31.55 -6.90
C THR A 411 -20.83 -31.65 -5.50
N SER A 412 -19.55 -31.33 -5.38
CA SER A 412 -18.83 -31.21 -4.11
C SER A 412 -17.70 -30.19 -4.23
N LEU A 413 -17.35 -29.54 -3.12
CA LEU A 413 -16.31 -28.54 -3.05
C LEU A 413 -15.00 -29.16 -2.54
N ALA A 414 -14.39 -29.99 -3.39
CA ALA A 414 -13.16 -30.70 -3.10
C ALA A 414 -12.06 -30.36 -4.12
N LYS A 415 -10.80 -30.66 -3.79
CA LYS A 415 -9.69 -30.56 -4.74
C LYS A 415 -10.00 -31.34 -6.02
N ASP A 416 -9.68 -30.73 -7.15
CA ASP A 416 -9.94 -31.22 -8.51
C ASP A 416 -11.41 -31.33 -8.93
N ALA A 417 -12.37 -30.94 -8.06
CA ALA A 417 -13.77 -30.88 -8.44
C ALA A 417 -13.99 -29.93 -9.61
N ALA A 418 -14.93 -30.30 -10.48
CA ALA A 418 -15.31 -29.53 -11.67
C ALA A 418 -16.77 -29.07 -11.55
N GLY A 419 -17.01 -27.82 -11.89
CA GLY A 419 -18.33 -27.23 -12.02
C GLY A 419 -18.90 -27.46 -13.43
N THR A 420 -20.21 -27.32 -13.57
CA THR A 420 -20.91 -27.46 -14.86
C THR A 420 -20.90 -26.18 -15.70
N LYS A 421 -20.45 -25.04 -15.14
CA LYS A 421 -20.37 -23.74 -15.82
C LYS A 421 -18.92 -23.24 -15.90
N HIS A 422 -18.61 -22.52 -16.99
CA HIS A 422 -17.32 -21.85 -17.21
C HIS A 422 -16.08 -22.75 -17.06
N SER A 423 -16.25 -24.05 -17.29
CA SER A 423 -15.23 -25.07 -16.99
C SER A 423 -14.61 -24.87 -15.61
N ALA A 424 -15.42 -24.45 -14.63
CA ALA A 424 -14.95 -24.07 -13.32
C ALA A 424 -14.25 -25.27 -12.65
N LYS A 425 -13.07 -25.05 -12.06
CA LYS A 425 -12.31 -26.13 -11.41
C LYS A 425 -11.69 -25.65 -10.11
N ILE A 426 -11.83 -26.44 -9.05
CA ILE A 426 -11.10 -26.23 -7.80
C ILE A 426 -9.72 -26.88 -7.94
N LYS A 427 -8.66 -26.08 -8.09
CA LYS A 427 -7.29 -26.59 -8.26
C LYS A 427 -6.67 -27.07 -6.96
N SER A 428 -6.91 -26.33 -5.89
CA SER A 428 -6.41 -26.64 -4.56
C SER A 428 -7.42 -26.19 -3.50
N LEU A 429 -7.36 -26.89 -2.37
CA LEU A 429 -8.08 -26.59 -1.16
C LEU A 429 -7.15 -26.95 -0.01
N ASN A 430 -6.48 -25.95 0.55
CA ASN A 430 -5.45 -26.13 1.57
C ASN A 430 -5.97 -25.60 2.90
N GLU A 431 -5.59 -26.25 4.00
CA GLU A 431 -5.87 -25.78 5.36
C GLU A 431 -4.62 -25.11 5.92
N ALA A 432 -4.75 -23.86 6.36
CA ALA A 432 -3.66 -23.07 6.96
C ALA A 432 -4.13 -22.49 8.30
N GLY A 433 -3.80 -23.19 9.39
CA GLY A 433 -4.28 -22.82 10.73
C GLY A 433 -5.80 -22.97 10.85
N SER A 434 -6.49 -21.91 11.26
CA SER A 434 -7.96 -21.86 11.33
C SER A 434 -8.63 -21.44 10.02
N SER A 435 -7.85 -21.14 8.97
CA SER A 435 -8.38 -20.68 7.68
C SER A 435 -8.19 -21.77 6.62
N ARG A 436 -9.10 -21.82 5.64
CA ARG A 436 -8.94 -22.65 4.44
C ARG A 436 -8.77 -21.75 3.23
N HIS A 437 -7.89 -22.14 2.33
CA HIS A 437 -7.62 -21.42 1.09
C HIS A 437 -8.00 -22.29 -0.10
N MET A 438 -8.84 -21.75 -0.97
CA MET A 438 -9.31 -22.43 -2.18
C MET A 438 -8.82 -21.68 -3.42
N GLN A 439 -8.22 -22.40 -4.37
CA GLN A 439 -7.92 -21.87 -5.69
C GLN A 439 -9.00 -22.31 -6.68
N LEU A 440 -9.83 -21.36 -7.11
CA LEU A 440 -10.88 -21.57 -8.09
C LEU A 440 -10.43 -21.04 -9.45
N GLU A 441 -10.49 -21.90 -10.46
CA GLU A 441 -10.23 -21.57 -11.84
C GLU A 441 -11.53 -21.43 -12.62
N LEU A 442 -11.65 -20.39 -13.42
CA LEU A 442 -12.74 -20.14 -14.35
C LEU A 442 -12.17 -19.94 -15.76
N LEU A 443 -12.84 -20.46 -16.77
CA LEU A 443 -12.44 -20.31 -18.17
C LEU A 443 -13.55 -19.62 -18.97
N GLY A 444 -13.17 -18.65 -19.80
CA GLY A 444 -14.11 -17.93 -20.66
C GLY A 444 -14.94 -16.88 -19.93
N VAL A 445 -14.51 -16.46 -18.74
CA VAL A 445 -15.12 -15.36 -17.99
C VAL A 445 -14.13 -14.20 -17.98
N PRO A 446 -14.42 -13.08 -18.68
CA PRO A 446 -13.59 -11.89 -18.64
C PRO A 446 -13.44 -11.35 -17.21
N GLU A 447 -12.29 -10.74 -16.90
CA GLU A 447 -12.04 -10.18 -15.57
C GLU A 447 -13.11 -9.17 -15.13
N ALA A 448 -13.50 -8.30 -16.05
CA ALA A 448 -14.53 -7.28 -15.82
C ALA A 448 -15.89 -7.89 -15.42
N GLU A 449 -16.17 -9.14 -15.82
CA GLU A 449 -17.39 -9.83 -15.45
C GLU A 449 -17.33 -10.42 -14.04
N ILE A 450 -16.15 -10.63 -13.45
CA ILE A 450 -16.00 -11.26 -12.14
C ILE A 450 -16.11 -10.20 -11.04
N LYS A 451 -17.31 -10.01 -10.49
CA LYS A 451 -17.51 -9.14 -9.33
C LYS A 451 -17.01 -9.81 -8.06
N GLY A 452 -17.39 -11.06 -7.83
CA GLY A 452 -17.01 -11.83 -6.65
C GLY A 452 -17.48 -13.28 -6.70
N ILE A 453 -17.28 -14.00 -5.60
CA ILE A 453 -17.79 -15.36 -5.39
C ILE A 453 -18.54 -15.37 -4.07
N LYS A 454 -19.68 -16.05 -4.02
CA LYS A 454 -20.38 -16.34 -2.76
C LYS A 454 -20.60 -17.84 -2.60
N LEU A 455 -20.66 -18.30 -1.36
CA LEU A 455 -21.06 -19.65 -0.99
C LEU A 455 -22.53 -19.60 -0.53
N VAL A 456 -23.39 -20.35 -1.17
CA VAL A 456 -24.77 -20.58 -0.72
C VAL A 456 -24.79 -21.89 0.04
N LYS A 457 -24.89 -21.83 1.37
CA LYS A 457 -24.89 -23.00 2.26
C LYS A 457 -26.19 -23.80 2.08
N LYS A 458 -26.20 -25.06 2.55
CA LYS A 458 -27.36 -25.97 2.45
C LYS A 458 -28.63 -25.44 3.14
N ASP A 459 -28.47 -24.60 4.15
CA ASP A 459 -29.58 -23.93 4.85
C ASP A 459 -30.10 -22.68 4.11
N GLY A 460 -29.52 -22.36 2.95
CA GLY A 460 -29.86 -21.20 2.13
C GLY A 460 -29.14 -19.91 2.55
N SER A 461 -28.32 -19.93 3.60
CA SER A 461 -27.53 -18.75 3.99
C SER A 461 -26.43 -18.47 2.97
N GLU A 462 -26.15 -17.19 2.74
CA GLU A 462 -25.15 -16.74 1.77
C GLU A 462 -23.95 -16.12 2.48
N VAL A 463 -22.74 -16.51 2.07
CA VAL A 463 -21.49 -15.94 2.57
C VAL A 463 -20.70 -15.42 1.38
N GLU A 464 -20.46 -14.10 1.35
CA GLU A 464 -19.54 -13.52 0.36
C GLU A 464 -18.11 -13.93 0.70
N LEU A 465 -17.41 -14.46 -0.30
CA LEU A 465 -16.08 -15.01 -0.10
C LEU A 465 -15.03 -13.97 -0.48
N GLN A 466 -14.02 -13.82 0.37
CA GLN A 466 -12.93 -12.89 0.12
C GLN A 466 -12.03 -13.41 -1.01
N VAL A 467 -12.02 -12.70 -2.14
CA VAL A 467 -11.10 -12.96 -3.26
C VAL A 467 -9.79 -12.21 -2.99
N MET A 468 -8.74 -12.95 -2.65
CA MET A 468 -7.42 -12.43 -2.28
C MET A 468 -6.63 -11.92 -3.47
N SER A 469 -6.77 -12.58 -4.62
CA SER A 469 -6.13 -12.17 -5.87
C SER A 469 -6.87 -12.74 -7.07
N LYS A 470 -6.72 -12.05 -8.21
CA LYS A 470 -7.23 -12.44 -9.52
C LYS A 470 -6.06 -12.44 -10.48
N ASN A 471 -5.78 -13.57 -11.11
CA ASN A 471 -4.79 -13.66 -12.19
C ASN A 471 -5.53 -14.03 -13.47
N VAL A 472 -5.36 -13.21 -14.51
CA VAL A 472 -5.94 -13.48 -15.84
C VAL A 472 -4.82 -13.68 -16.85
N TRP A 473 -4.78 -14.87 -17.48
CA TRP A 473 -3.71 -15.24 -18.40
C TRP A 473 -4.18 -15.39 -19.85
N GLY A 474 -3.59 -14.58 -20.73
CA GLY A 474 -3.62 -14.71 -22.18
C GLY A 474 -5.00 -14.57 -22.83
N ASP A 475 -5.05 -14.80 -24.14
CA ASP A 475 -6.25 -14.68 -25.00
C ASP A 475 -7.39 -15.65 -24.63
N LYS A 476 -7.15 -16.58 -23.68
CA LYS A 476 -8.11 -17.63 -23.29
C LYS A 476 -8.99 -17.28 -22.08
N GLN A 477 -8.89 -16.05 -21.54
CA GLN A 477 -9.73 -15.56 -20.43
C GLN A 477 -9.82 -16.58 -19.27
N ARG A 478 -8.66 -17.07 -18.82
CA ARG A 478 -8.57 -17.94 -17.65
C ARG A 478 -8.38 -17.08 -16.42
N ALA A 479 -9.32 -17.11 -15.49
CA ALA A 479 -9.23 -16.43 -14.21
C ALA A 479 -8.91 -17.43 -13.09
N SER A 480 -7.86 -17.17 -12.32
CA SER A 480 -7.55 -17.89 -11.08
C SER A 480 -7.88 -17.01 -9.89
N LEU A 481 -8.80 -17.46 -9.03
CA LEU A 481 -9.27 -16.78 -7.83
C LEU A 481 -8.75 -17.51 -6.60
N PHE A 482 -8.12 -16.79 -5.68
CA PHE A 482 -7.68 -17.32 -4.39
C PHE A 482 -8.66 -16.87 -3.32
N ILE A 483 -9.31 -17.82 -2.66
CA ILE A 483 -10.47 -17.58 -1.80
C ILE A 483 -10.15 -18.03 -0.38
N SER A 484 -10.44 -17.18 0.60
CA SER A 484 -10.35 -17.55 2.03
C SER A 484 -11.71 -18.00 2.56
N LEU A 485 -11.72 -19.07 3.34
CA LEU A 485 -12.90 -19.69 3.95
C LEU A 485 -12.62 -19.88 5.45
N GLU A 486 -13.60 -19.55 6.29
CA GLU A 486 -13.52 -19.80 7.75
C GLU A 486 -13.88 -21.25 8.11
N GLU A 487 -14.70 -21.90 7.29
CA GLU A 487 -15.22 -23.24 7.54
C GLU A 487 -15.06 -24.14 6.31
N ALA A 488 -15.29 -25.44 6.49
CA ALA A 488 -15.39 -26.38 5.39
C ALA A 488 -16.50 -25.93 4.42
N PRO A 489 -16.20 -25.76 3.12
CA PRO A 489 -17.18 -25.24 2.18
C PRO A 489 -18.22 -26.33 1.90
N GLU A 490 -19.38 -26.22 2.55
CA GLU A 490 -20.57 -27.02 2.23
C GLU A 490 -21.63 -26.13 1.58
N GLY A 491 -22.01 -26.45 0.34
CA GLY A 491 -23.01 -25.70 -0.41
C GLY A 491 -22.64 -25.51 -1.87
N ASP A 492 -23.28 -24.52 -2.50
CA ASP A 492 -23.06 -24.17 -3.90
C ASP A 492 -22.17 -22.94 -4.01
N LEU A 493 -21.10 -23.04 -4.81
CA LEU A 493 -20.35 -21.86 -5.23
C LEU A 493 -21.13 -21.13 -6.32
N VAL A 494 -21.39 -19.86 -6.08
CA VAL A 494 -22.10 -18.97 -6.99
C VAL A 494 -21.14 -17.86 -7.40
N LEU A 495 -20.95 -17.73 -8.71
CA LEU A 495 -20.20 -16.63 -9.30
C LEU A 495 -21.12 -15.41 -9.38
N VAL A 496 -20.72 -14.34 -8.70
CA VAL A 496 -21.41 -13.05 -8.77
C VAL A 496 -20.83 -12.32 -9.98
N ARG A 497 -21.59 -12.26 -11.08
CA ARG A 497 -21.13 -11.67 -12.35
C ARG A 497 -21.69 -10.28 -12.58
N ASN A 498 -20.85 -9.39 -13.09
CA ASN A 498 -21.30 -8.21 -13.81
C ASN A 498 -21.85 -8.66 -15.17
N ALA A 499 -23.10 -8.29 -15.48
CA ALA A 499 -23.78 -8.68 -16.71
C ALA A 499 -24.44 -7.49 -17.39
N GLY A 500 -24.66 -7.62 -18.70
CA GLY A 500 -25.06 -6.48 -19.53
C GLY A 500 -23.96 -5.43 -19.54
N LEU A 501 -22.75 -5.88 -19.90
CA LEU A 501 -21.60 -5.00 -20.04
C LEU A 501 -21.81 -4.03 -21.19
N GLU A 502 -21.54 -2.76 -20.93
CA GLU A 502 -21.62 -1.69 -21.91
C GLU A 502 -20.27 -1.00 -22.00
N THR A 503 -19.74 -0.89 -23.22
CA THR A 503 -18.57 -0.07 -23.52
C THR A 503 -19.02 1.30 -23.96
N THR A 504 -18.52 2.34 -23.32
CA THR A 504 -18.81 3.73 -23.69
C THR A 504 -17.50 4.50 -23.85
N THR A 505 -17.38 5.22 -24.97
CA THR A 505 -16.31 6.21 -25.16
C THR A 505 -16.62 7.45 -24.34
N VAL A 506 -15.65 7.86 -23.54
CA VAL A 506 -15.66 9.04 -22.68
C VAL A 506 -14.62 10.00 -23.20
N GLU A 507 -15.05 11.22 -23.51
CA GLU A 507 -14.18 12.33 -23.88
C GLU A 507 -13.75 13.08 -22.63
N LEU A 508 -12.48 13.45 -22.57
CA LEU A 508 -11.87 14.24 -21.51
C LEU A 508 -11.22 15.48 -22.12
N GLU A 509 -11.53 16.64 -21.55
CA GLU A 509 -10.82 17.88 -21.83
C GLU A 509 -10.32 18.50 -20.52
N LEU A 510 -9.02 18.77 -20.47
CA LEU A 510 -8.37 19.50 -19.39
C LEU A 510 -8.01 20.90 -19.87
N GLY A 511 -8.39 21.88 -19.05
CA GLY A 511 -7.96 23.27 -19.22
C GLY A 511 -6.52 23.51 -18.77
N PRO A 512 -6.12 24.79 -18.69
CA PRO A 512 -4.76 25.16 -18.36
C PRO A 512 -4.33 24.70 -16.96
N ILE A 513 -3.18 24.03 -16.89
CA ILE A 513 -2.51 23.63 -15.65
C ILE A 513 -1.07 24.12 -15.69
N ASP A 514 -0.52 24.54 -14.57
CA ASP A 514 0.86 24.99 -14.49
C ASP A 514 1.87 23.83 -14.52
N ALA A 515 3.16 24.15 -14.53
CA ALA A 515 4.24 23.16 -14.51
C ALA A 515 4.26 22.24 -13.27
N TYR A 516 3.49 22.57 -12.24
CA TYR A 516 3.31 21.77 -11.02
C TYR A 516 2.00 20.98 -11.02
N GLY A 517 1.23 21.01 -12.12
CA GLY A 517 -0.05 20.32 -12.26
C GLY A 517 -1.22 21.05 -11.59
N ARG A 518 -1.08 22.31 -11.18
CA ARG A 518 -2.17 23.07 -10.55
C ARG A 518 -3.01 23.75 -11.61
N ALA A 519 -4.34 23.64 -11.50
CA ALA A 519 -5.25 24.35 -12.39
C ALA A 519 -5.00 25.87 -12.32
N GLN A 520 -4.85 26.50 -13.48
CA GLN A 520 -4.77 27.95 -13.60
C GLN A 520 -6.19 28.50 -13.77
N LYS A 521 -6.54 29.51 -12.98
CA LYS A 521 -7.84 30.18 -13.02
C LYS A 521 -7.94 31.18 -14.17
#